data_AF-A0A2T1G124-F1
#
_entry.id   AF-A0A2T1G124-F1
#
_cell.length_a   1.000
_cell.length_b   1.000
_cell.length_c   1.000
_cell.angle_alpha   90.00
_cell.angle_beta   90.00
_cell.angle_gamma   90.00
#
_symmetry.space_group_name_H-M   'P 1'
#
loop_
_entity.id
_entity.type
_entity.pdbx_description
1 polymer ?
#
loop_
_entity_poly.entity_id
_entity_poly.type
_entity_poly.pdbx_seq_one_letter_code
_entity_poly.pdbx_strand_id
1 'polypeptide(L)' 'MIRDPEDPDLSWEDYEKLLAANPDRPFYVPGKTFIEQFYKAQERCDKYERRAQHHSDCTLGIYWTCEEDKTDE' A
#
# COMPACT_ATOMS: atom_id res chain seq x y z
N MET A 1 5.36 12.67 9.28
CA MET A 1 5.71 11.27 9.62
C MET A 1 4.49 10.69 10.30
N ILE A 2 3.68 9.92 9.59
CA ILE A 2 2.51 9.28 10.19
C ILE A 2 2.96 7.88 10.55
N ARG A 3 3.23 7.71 11.85
CA ARG A 3 3.53 6.43 12.49
C ARG A 3 2.23 5.62 12.52
N ASP A 4 2.34 4.32 12.24
CA ASP A 4 1.29 3.36 12.54
C ASP A 4 0.93 3.53 14.04
N PRO A 5 -0.32 3.87 14.40
CA PRO A 5 -0.68 4.15 15.79
C PRO A 5 -0.63 2.91 16.69
N GLU A 6 -0.49 1.71 16.11
CA GLU A 6 -0.41 0.44 16.83
C GLU A 6 1.03 0.09 17.25
N ASP A 7 2.06 0.61 16.58
CA ASP A 7 3.46 0.35 16.93
C ASP A 7 4.36 1.56 16.57
N PRO A 8 4.50 2.55 17.48
CA PRO A 8 5.20 3.81 17.20
C PRO A 8 6.73 3.66 17.06
N ASP A 9 7.27 2.47 17.34
CA ASP A 9 8.69 2.09 17.24
C ASP A 9 9.01 1.32 15.95
N LEU A 10 8.02 1.04 15.09
CA LEU A 10 8.28 0.34 13.83
C LEU A 10 9.08 1.26 12.88
N SER A 11 10.33 0.87 12.60
CA SER A 11 11.11 1.51 11.54
C SER A 11 10.42 1.33 10.19
N TRP A 12 10.64 2.26 9.26
CA TRP A 12 10.18 2.11 7.87
C TRP A 12 10.63 0.78 7.26
N GLU A 13 11.85 0.33 7.60
CA GLU A 13 12.37 -0.95 7.12
C GLU A 13 11.57 -2.16 7.66
N ASP A 14 11.17 -2.13 8.93
CA ASP A 14 10.36 -3.20 9.52
C ASP A 14 8.91 -3.16 9.01
N TYR A 15 8.38 -1.97 8.77
CA TYR A 15 7.11 -1.80 8.08
C TYR A 15 7.15 -2.37 6.66
N GLU A 16 8.22 -2.10 5.92
CA GLU A 16 8.40 -2.67 4.57
C GLU A 16 8.52 -4.19 4.58
N LYS A 17 9.24 -4.78 5.55
CA LYS A 17 9.31 -6.23 5.74
C LYS A 17 7.95 -6.82 6.10
N LEU A 18 7.19 -6.14 6.94
CA LEU A 18 5.86 -6.60 7.37
C LEU A 18 4.88 -6.61 6.20
N LEU A 19 4.90 -5.55 5.39
CA LEU A 19 4.15 -5.47 4.14
C LEU A 19 4.66 -6.46 3.08
N ALA A 20 5.96 -6.78 3.06
CA ALA A 20 6.49 -7.82 2.16
C ALA A 20 6.06 -9.24 2.58
N ALA A 21 5.95 -9.49 3.88
CA ALA A 21 5.42 -10.73 4.42
C ALA A 21 3.89 -10.85 4.26
N ASN A 22 3.18 -9.72 4.12
CA ASN A 22 1.73 -9.65 3.99
C ASN A 22 1.34 -8.70 2.84
N PRO A 23 1.42 -9.15 1.58
CA PRO A 23 1.11 -8.31 0.42
C PRO A 23 -0.33 -7.77 0.40
N ASP A 24 -1.26 -8.43 1.08
CA ASP A 24 -2.66 -8.01 1.22
C ASP A 24 -2.88 -6.88 2.24
N ARG A 25 -1.87 -6.52 3.03
CA ARG A 25 -2.01 -5.48 4.05
C ARG A 25 -2.11 -4.09 3.39
N PRO A 26 -3.08 -3.25 3.78
CA PRO A 26 -3.18 -1.89 3.27
C PRO A 26 -1.96 -1.05 3.63
N PHE A 27 -1.50 -0.25 2.68
CA PHE A 27 -0.34 0.63 2.82
C PHE A 27 -0.60 2.02 2.22
N TYR A 28 0.15 3.00 2.71
CA TYR A 28 0.13 4.36 2.19
C TYR A 28 1.38 4.62 1.36
N VAL A 29 1.20 5.30 0.23
CA VAL A 29 2.32 5.72 -0.63
C VAL A 29 2.50 7.23 -0.55
N PRO A 30 3.74 7.71 -0.36
CA PRO A 30 4.00 9.14 -0.36
C PRO A 30 3.91 9.71 -1.78
N GLY A 31 3.05 10.71 -1.99
CA GLY A 31 2.94 11.42 -3.28
C GLY A 31 2.04 12.66 -3.18
N LYS A 32 2.31 13.68 -4.00
CA LYS A 32 1.50 14.91 -4.05
C LYS A 32 0.24 14.74 -4.90
N THR A 33 0.32 13.91 -5.93
CA THR A 33 -0.78 13.62 -6.84
C THR A 33 -1.19 12.15 -6.78
N PHE A 34 -2.44 11.86 -7.12
CA PHE A 34 -2.95 10.50 -7.21
C PHE A 34 -2.15 9.64 -8.18
N ILE A 35 -1.75 10.19 -9.33
CA ILE A 35 -0.98 9.48 -10.36
C ILE A 35 0.38 9.04 -9.81
N GLU A 36 1.09 9.91 -9.10
CA GLU A 36 2.36 9.53 -8.46
C GLU A 36 2.19 8.43 -7.41
N GLN A 37 1.11 8.51 -6.63
CA GLN A 37 0.78 7.47 -5.64
C GLN A 37 0.47 6.14 -6.35
N PHE A 38 -0.34 6.17 -7.41
CA PHE A 38 -0.66 5.00 -8.22
C PHE A 38 0.58 4.33 -8.78
N TYR A 39 1.50 5.07 -9.42
CA TYR A 39 2.71 4.47 -9.98
C TYR A 39 3.59 3.81 -8.91
N LYS A 40 3.75 4.43 -7.74
CA LYS A 40 4.52 3.85 -6.64
C LYS A 40 3.85 2.62 -6.04
N ALA A 41 2.53 2.66 -5.89
CA ALA A 41 1.77 1.50 -5.42
C ALA A 41 1.86 0.35 -6.43
N GLN A 42 1.71 0.64 -7.72
CA GLN A 42 1.82 -0.34 -8.78
C GLN A 42 3.23 -0.94 -8.86
N GLU A 43 4.29 -0.13 -8.82
CA GLU A 43 5.68 -0.62 -8.80
C GLU A 43 5.94 -1.56 -7.60
N ARG A 44 5.31 -1.29 -6.45
CA ARG A 44 5.37 -2.17 -5.30
C ARG A 44 4.64 -3.50 -5.55
N CYS A 45 3.40 -3.44 -6.04
CA CYS A 45 2.59 -4.64 -6.25
C CYS A 45 3.10 -5.51 -7.41
N ASP A 46 3.72 -4.91 -8.42
CA ASP A 46 4.33 -5.59 -9.57
C ASP A 46 5.43 -6.57 -9.14
N LYS A 47 6.17 -6.27 -8.06
CA LYS A 47 7.16 -7.20 -7.46
C LYS A 47 6.55 -8.51 -6.96
N TYR A 48 5.24 -8.53 -6.73
CA TYR A 48 4.49 -9.69 -6.27
C TYR A 48 3.56 -10.23 -7.37
N GLU A 49 3.70 -9.78 -8.61
CA GLU A 49 2.81 -10.13 -9.73
C GLU A 49 1.33 -9.80 -9.43
N ARG A 50 1.10 -8.71 -8.68
CA ARG A 50 -0.22 -8.26 -8.23
C ARG A 50 -0.54 -6.85 -8.74
N ARG A 51 -1.82 -6.48 -8.68
CA ARG A 51 -2.29 -5.15 -9.06
C ARG A 51 -2.47 -4.26 -7.84
N ALA A 52 -2.10 -2.99 -7.96
CA ALA A 52 -2.41 -2.00 -6.94
C ALA A 52 -3.88 -1.58 -7.02
N GLN A 53 -4.63 -1.86 -5.96
CA GLN A 53 -6.00 -1.40 -5.79
C GLN A 53 -6.00 -0.20 -4.85
N HIS A 54 -6.64 0.91 -5.26
CA HIS A 54 -6.81 2.06 -4.39
C HIS A 54 -8.10 1.94 -3.60
N HIS A 55 -8.06 2.46 -2.38
CA HIS A 55 -9.20 2.57 -1.49
C HIS A 55 -9.21 3.96 -0.88
N SER A 56 -10.41 4.53 -0.75
CA SER A 56 -10.62 5.81 -0.09
C SER A 56 -11.38 5.58 1.20
N ASP A 57 -10.80 5.97 2.33
CA ASP A 57 -11.49 5.95 3.61
C ASP A 57 -12.48 7.12 3.73
N CYS A 58 -13.45 7.01 4.66
CA CYS A 58 -14.41 8.08 4.99
C CYS A 58 -13.74 9.41 5.39
N THR A 59 -12.46 9.37 5.78
CA THR A 59 -11.64 10.54 6.10
C THR A 59 -10.95 11.20 4.89
N LEU A 60 -11.25 10.76 3.67
CA LEU A 60 -10.58 11.15 2.41
C LEU A 60 -9.10 10.72 2.34
N GLY A 61 -8.64 9.88 3.27
CA GLY A 61 -7.34 9.23 3.18
C GLY A 61 -7.33 8.18 2.07
N ILE A 62 -6.30 8.20 1.24
CA ILE A 62 -6.10 7.21 0.16
C ILE A 62 -5.09 6.18 0.64
N TYR A 63 -5.50 4.91 0.65
CA TYR A 63 -4.62 3.77 0.92
C TYR A 63 -4.71 2.76 -0.22
N TRP A 64 -3.74 1.86 -0.26
CA TRP A 64 -3.55 0.92 -1.37
C TRP A 64 -3.37 -0.49 -0.84
N THR A 65 -3.83 -1.48 -1.59
CA THR A 65 -3.63 -2.92 -1.34
C THR A 65 -3.06 -3.57 -2.59
N CYS A 66 -2.28 -4.64 -2.43
CA CYS A 66 -1.85 -5.46 -3.56
C CYS A 66 -2.76 -6.68 -3.66
N GLU A 67 -3.71 -6.61 -4.59
CA GLU A 67 -4.68 -7.68 -4.82
C GLU A 67 -4.24 -8.51 -6.03
N GLU A 68 -4.47 -9.83 -5.95
CA GLU A 68 -4.32 -10.70 -7.11
C GLU A 68 -5.25 -10.21 -8.21
N ASP A 69 -4.82 -10.34 -9.47
CA ASP A 69 -5.70 -10.07 -10.60
C ASP A 69 -6.81 -11.10 -10.53
N LYS A 70 -7.94 -10.72 -9.90
CA LYS A 70 -9.19 -11.44 -10.07
C LYS A 70 -9.58 -11.18 -11.51
N THR A 71 -9.05 -12.01 -12.40
CA THR A 71 -9.71 -12.28 -13.67
C THR A 71 -11.10 -12.75 -13.27
N ASP A 72 -12.06 -11.82 -13.41
CA ASP A 72 -13.49 -11.99 -13.18
C ASP A 72 -13.93 -13.30 -13.88
N GLU A 73 -14.35 -14.30 -13.11
CA GLU A 73 -15.09 -15.48 -13.61
C GLU A 73 -16.54 -15.10 -13.90
#